data_AF-A0A8T4JVY5-F1
#
_entry.id   AF-A0A8T4JVY5-F1
#
_cell.length_a   1.000
_cell.length_b   1.000
_cell.length_c   1.000
_cell.angle_alpha   90.00
_cell.angle_beta   90.00
_cell.angle_gamma   90.00
#
_symmetry.space_group_name_H-M   'P 1'
#
loop_
_entity.id
_entity.type
_entity.pdbx_description
1 polymer ?
#
loop_
_entity_poly.entity_id
_entity_poly.type
_entity_poly.pdbx_seq_one_letter_code
_entity_poly.pdbx_strand_id
1 'polypeptide(L)' 'MAVLKNKDIKKMSDKEINSKIKELNMELIKSKVGANKGGKIKIREMKIAIARLKTFNRLNQIKSVEK' A
#
# COMPACT_ATOMS: atom_id res chain seq x y z
N MET A 1 -2.15 5.92 -11.79
CA MET A 1 -0.81 5.88 -11.14
C MET A 1 -0.24 4.48 -11.33
N ALA A 2 1.08 4.26 -11.27
CA ALA A 2 1.62 2.92 -11.44
C ALA A 2 1.14 2.01 -10.29
N VAL A 3 0.25 1.07 -10.62
CA VAL A 3 -0.30 0.10 -9.67
C VAL A 3 0.85 -0.80 -9.18
N LEU A 4 1.22 -0.70 -7.89
CA LEU A 4 2.24 -1.53 -7.25
C LEU A 4 2.02 -3.02 -7.56
N LYS A 5 2.96 -3.63 -8.28
CA LYS A 5 2.92 -5.06 -8.62
C LYS A 5 3.62 -5.86 -7.53
N ASN A 6 3.20 -7.11 -7.34
CA ASN A 6 3.79 -8.00 -6.35
C ASN A 6 5.29 -8.23 -6.57
N LYS A 7 5.76 -8.17 -7.82
CA LYS A 7 7.19 -8.29 -8.17
C LYS A 7 8.02 -7.14 -7.59
N ASP A 8 7.44 -5.94 -7.51
CA ASP A 8 8.11 -4.75 -6.98
C ASP A 8 8.11 -4.80 -5.46
N ILE A 9 6.97 -5.17 -4.85
CA ILE A 9 6.83 -5.32 -3.40
C ILE A 9 7.81 -6.37 -2.85
N LYS A 10 8.04 -7.46 -3.59
CA LYS A 10 8.98 -8.53 -3.19
C LYS A 10 10.43 -8.05 -3.04
N LYS A 11 10.80 -6.96 -3.73
CA LYS A 11 12.15 -6.38 -3.65
C LYS A 11 12.31 -5.40 -2.48
N MET A 12 11.21 -5.05 -1.81
CA MET A 12 11.21 -4.11 -0.69
C MET A 12 11.44 -4.86 0.62
N SER A 13 12.22 -4.27 1.52
CA SER A 13 12.36 -4.71 2.91
C SER A 13 11.10 -4.39 3.74
N ASP A 14 10.92 -5.06 4.87
CA ASP A 14 9.77 -4.83 5.76
C ASP A 14 9.72 -3.37 6.26
N LYS A 15 10.88 -2.75 6.48
CA LYS A 15 10.98 -1.33 6.86
C LYS A 15 10.49 -0.43 5.73
N GLU A 16 10.90 -0.69 4.49
CA GLU A 16 10.45 0.08 3.32
C GLU A 16 8.96 -0.11 3.06
N ILE A 17 8.44 -1.33 3.20
CA ILE A 17 7.01 -1.64 3.08
C ILE A 17 6.21 -0.83 4.11
N ASN A 18 6.65 -0.82 5.37
CA ASN A 18 5.98 -0.07 6.44
C ASN A 18 6.03 1.45 6.22
N SER A 19 7.17 1.98 5.78
CA SER A 19 7.28 3.39 5.39
C SER A 19 6.35 3.74 4.23
N LYS A 20 6.29 2.88 3.20
CA LYS A 20 5.42 3.08 2.04
C LYS A 20 3.93 3.05 2.41
N ILE A 21 3.54 2.16 3.33
CA ILE A 21 2.17 2.13 3.86
C ILE A 21 1.84 3.45 4.58
N LYS A 22 2.75 4.00 5.39
CA LYS A 22 2.54 5.28 6.08
C LYS A 22 2.39 6.45 5.10
N GLU A 23 3.26 6.52 4.09
CA GLU A 23 3.18 7.53 3.03
C GLU A 23 1.84 7.48 2.30
N LEU A 24 1.44 6.30 1.81
CA LEU A 24 0.19 6.12 1.07
C LEU A 24 -1.05 6.42 1.93
N ASN A 25 -1.01 6.15 3.24
CA ASN A 25 -2.09 6.51 4.16
C ASN A 25 -2.21 8.04 4.30
N MET A 26 -1.10 8.77 4.42
CA MET A 26 -1.13 10.23 4.50
C MET A 26 -1.66 10.86 3.21
N GLU A 27 -1.24 10.34 2.06
CA GLU A 27 -1.72 10.78 0.75
C GLU A 27 -3.22 10.46 0.55
N LEU A 28 -3.66 9.30 1.04
CA LEU A 28 -5.07 8.91 1.05
C LEU A 28 -5.92 9.87 1.88
N ILE A 29 -5.44 10.28 3.07
CA ILE A 29 -6.15 11.24 3.94
C ILE A 29 -6.28 12.59 3.23
N LYS A 30 -5.17 13.13 2.69
CA LYS A 30 -5.19 14.38 1.92
C LYS A 30 -6.15 14.32 0.74
N SER A 31 -6.13 13.21 0.02
CA SER A 31 -6.99 12.98 -1.16
C SER A 31 -8.47 12.82 -0.78
N LYS A 32 -8.78 12.28 0.39
CA LYS A 32 -10.14 12.22 0.93
C LYS A 32 -10.69 13.60 1.27
N VAL A 33 -9.88 14.47 1.87
CA VAL A 33 -10.27 15.85 2.19
C VAL A 33 -10.59 16.64 0.92
N GLY A 34 -9.85 16.40 -0.18
CA GLY A 34 -10.12 17.01 -1.49
C GLY A 34 -11.12 16.27 -2.40
N ALA A 35 -11.77 15.19 -1.93
CA ALA A 35 -12.47 14.24 -2.79
C ALA A 35 -13.73 14.79 -3.49
N ASN A 36 -14.27 15.93 -3.02
CA ASN A 36 -15.43 16.59 -3.61
C ASN A 36 -15.20 17.04 -5.08
N LYS A 37 -13.94 17.08 -5.55
CA LYS A 37 -13.57 17.52 -6.92
C LYS A 37 -13.06 16.39 -7.83
N GLY A 38 -13.63 15.18 -7.75
CA GLY A 38 -13.41 14.12 -8.77
C GLY A 38 -12.27 13.12 -8.51
N GLY A 39 -11.79 13.00 -7.26
CA GLY A 39 -10.63 12.15 -6.90
C GLY A 39 -10.89 10.64 -6.70
N LYS A 40 -12.08 10.12 -7.01
CA LYS A 40 -12.51 8.74 -6.64
C LYS A 40 -11.59 7.63 -7.16
N ILE A 41 -11.06 7.77 -8.38
CA ILE A 41 -10.18 6.77 -9.00
C ILE A 41 -8.83 6.69 -8.27
N LYS A 42 -8.19 7.83 -8.00
CA LYS A 42 -6.92 7.90 -7.27
C LYS A 42 -7.05 7.31 -5.86
N ILE A 43 -8.15 7.61 -5.17
CA ILE A 43 -8.47 7.04 -3.85
C ILE A 43 -8.59 5.52 -3.92
N ARG A 44 -9.25 4.99 -4.96
CA ARG A 44 -9.37 3.54 -5.17
C ARG A 44 -8.01 2.89 -5.42
N GLU A 45 -7.18 3.49 -6.27
CA GLU A 45 -5.82 2.98 -6.55
C GLU A 45 -4.94 2.95 -5.30
N MET A 46 -4.95 4.01 -4.49
CA MET A 46 -4.20 4.05 -3.22
C MET A 46 -4.67 2.98 -2.23
N LYS A 47 -5.99 2.77 -2.09
CA LYS A 47 -6.53 1.70 -1.25
C LYS A 47 -6.06 0.31 -1.69
N ILE A 48 -6.05 0.06 -3.00
CA ILE A 48 -5.57 -1.21 -3.57
C ILE A 48 -4.07 -1.40 -3.29
N ALA A 49 -3.26 -0.35 -3.47
CA ALA A 49 -1.82 -0.40 -3.18
C ALA A 49 -1.55 -0.72 -1.70
N ILE A 50 -2.25 -0.04 -0.77
CA ILE A 50 -2.14 -0.30 0.67
C ILE A 50 -2.56 -1.75 1.00
N ALA A 51 -3.65 -2.24 0.42
CA ALA A 51 -4.11 -3.61 0.64
C ALA A 51 -3.05 -4.63 0.21
N ARG A 52 -2.44 -4.46 -0.97
CA ARG A 52 -1.38 -5.36 -1.46
C ARG A 52 -0.15 -5.38 -0.55
N LEU A 53 0.30 -4.21 -0.10
CA LEU A 53 1.43 -4.09 0.83
C LEU A 53 1.13 -4.80 2.16
N LYS A 54 -0.06 -4.59 2.73
CA LYS A 54 -0.50 -5.25 3.96
C LYS A 54 -0.60 -6.77 3.80
N THR A 55 -1.18 -7.25 2.70
CA THR A 55 -1.29 -8.68 2.41
C THR A 55 0.08 -9.32 2.27
N PHE A 56 1.00 -8.69 1.54
CA PHE A 56 2.36 -9.20 1.40
C PHE A 56 3.08 -9.29 2.75
N ASN A 57 3.02 -8.23 3.56
CA ASN A 57 3.62 -8.22 4.89
C ASN A 57 3.07 -9.35 5.79
N ARG A 58 1.75 -9.55 5.79
CA ARG A 58 1.10 -10.64 6.53
C ARG A 58 1.57 -12.02 6.05
N LEU A 59 1.64 -12.24 4.74
CA LEU A 59 2.06 -13.53 4.17
C LEU A 59 3.55 -13.82 4.43
N ASN A 60 4.41 -12.80 4.44
CA ASN A 60 5.81 -12.96 4.82
C ASN A 60 5.97 -13.32 6.30
N GLN A 61 5.21 -12.67 7.19
CA GLN A 61 5.23 -12.97 8.62
C GLN A 61 4.80 -14.41 8.92
N ILE A 62 3.77 -14.92 8.24
CA ILE A 62 3.34 -16.32 8.38
C ILE A 62 4.47 -17.27 7.98
N LYS A 63 5.15 -17.02 6.85
CA LYS A 63 6.28 -17.84 6.38
C LYS A 63 7.50 -17.81 7.29
N SER A 64 7.73 -16.73 8.04
CA SER A 64 8.83 -16.66 9.01
C SER A 64 8.54 -17.42 10.31
N VAL A 65 7.27 -17.69 10.62
CA VAL A 65 6.86 -18.43 11.84
C VAL A 65 6.79 -19.94 11.58
N GLU A 66 6.58 -20.37 10.34
CA GLU A 66 6.55 -21.79 9.92
C GLU A 66 7.96 -22.38 9.62
N LYS A 67 9.03 -21.58 9.76
CA LYS A 67 10.42 -21.99 9.54
C LYS A 67 11.14 -22.22 10.86
#